data_AF-A0A2T9XVX6-F1
#
_entry.id   AF-A0A2T9XVX6-F1
#
_cell.length_a   1.000
_cell.length_b   1.000
_cell.length_c   1.000
_cell.angle_alpha   90.00
_cell.angle_beta   90.00
_cell.angle_gamma   90.00
#
_symmetry.space_group_name_H-M   'P 1'
#
loop_
_entity.id
_entity.type
_entity.pdbx_description
1 polymer ?
#
loop_
_entity_poly.entity_id
_entity_poly.type
_entity_poly.pdbx_seq_one_letter_code
_entity_poly.pdbx_strand_id
1 'polypeptide(L)'
;MALAGGLAGTVRGRQRVRPGCVRLGEGQPRGGGDDEVHPTRVGRHGASPRDLTDRTIPARGLERRDVRRLQWRVSISTGSPDDVYTHGHHESVLRSHRWRTAENSAAYLLPALAPGARLLDVGCGPGTITIDLAARVLPGEAIGLDRSERVIEAAREAALEAGALNVTFEVGDLYALPYDDASFDVVHAHQVLQHLSDPVAGLREMKRVTRPGGLVAVRDSDYSAMTWYPPNAGLDEWLALYREVTQANRAESDAGRRLLGWVREAGFDPAGIQPGAGVWCYATPEDRRWWSELWADRAVASHFAAQAIEYGLADDVALEHLADAWREWGRAEDGWFAILHGEVLARV
;
A
#
# COMPACT_ATOMS: atom_id res chain seq x y z
N MET A 1 -20.84 -61.30 -41.19
CA MET A 1 -20.23 -60.10 -41.80
C MET A 1 -19.58 -59.32 -40.64
N ALA A 2 -18.28 -59.39 -40.32
CA ALA A 2 -17.09 -59.08 -41.14
C ALA A 2 -17.32 -57.74 -41.87
N LEU A 3 -16.67 -56.60 -41.56
CA LEU A 3 -15.25 -56.21 -41.49
C LEU A 3 -15.22 -54.74 -40.97
N ALA A 4 -14.16 -54.05 -40.53
CA ALA A 4 -12.75 -54.28 -40.21
C ALA A 4 -12.12 -52.96 -39.68
N GLY A 5 -10.98 -53.06 -38.97
CA GLY A 5 -9.89 -52.07 -38.84
C GLY A 5 -10.16 -50.85 -37.95
N GLY A 6 -9.38 -50.48 -36.92
CA GLY A 6 -7.99 -50.75 -36.60
C GLY A 6 -7.20 -49.44 -36.67
N LEU A 7 -6.73 -48.91 -35.53
CA LEU A 7 -5.36 -48.41 -35.31
C LEU A 7 -5.22 -47.74 -33.92
N ALA A 8 -4.12 -48.11 -33.27
CA ALA A 8 -3.68 -47.62 -31.97
C ALA A 8 -3.04 -46.22 -32.07
N GLY A 9 -3.20 -45.43 -31.00
CA GLY A 9 -2.53 -44.14 -30.83
C GLY A 9 -2.45 -43.78 -29.35
N THR A 10 -1.28 -43.99 -28.78
CA THR A 10 -0.88 -43.87 -27.37
C THR A 10 -1.01 -42.43 -26.86
N VAL A 11 -1.82 -42.18 -25.81
CA VAL A 11 -1.81 -40.91 -25.07
C VAL A 11 -1.02 -41.11 -23.77
N ARG A 12 0.20 -40.55 -23.73
CA ARG A 12 1.03 -40.46 -22.53
C ARG A 12 0.53 -39.34 -21.60
N GLY A 13 0.32 -39.70 -20.34
CA GLY A 13 0.68 -38.91 -19.16
C GLY A 13 0.00 -37.56 -18.92
N ARG A 14 -1.20 -37.57 -18.32
CA ARG A 14 -1.66 -36.44 -17.49
C ARG A 14 -1.11 -36.60 -16.07
N GLN A 15 -0.08 -35.85 -15.71
CA GLN A 15 0.28 -35.62 -14.32
C GLN A 15 -0.81 -34.76 -13.67
N ARG A 16 -1.49 -35.33 -12.67
CA ARG A 16 -2.38 -34.60 -11.76
C ARG A 16 -1.50 -33.78 -10.82
N VAL A 17 -1.56 -32.46 -10.92
CA VAL A 17 -1.07 -31.56 -9.86
C VAL A 17 -2.14 -31.53 -8.77
N ARG A 18 -1.82 -32.06 -7.59
CA ARG A 18 -2.63 -31.90 -6.37
C ARG A 18 -2.30 -30.55 -5.73
N PRO A 19 -3.28 -29.74 -5.30
CA PRO A 19 -2.99 -28.58 -4.47
C PRO A 19 -2.61 -29.04 -3.06
N GLY A 20 -1.41 -28.66 -2.61
CA GLY A 20 -0.92 -28.92 -1.26
C GLY A 20 -1.57 -27.96 -0.26
N CYS A 21 -2.43 -28.51 0.58
CA CYS A 21 -2.92 -27.86 1.79
C CYS A 21 -1.81 -27.88 2.85
N VAL A 22 -1.30 -26.70 3.23
CA VAL A 22 -0.33 -26.56 4.33
C VAL A 22 -1.11 -26.58 5.64
N ARG A 23 -0.99 -27.68 6.39
CA ARG A 23 -1.46 -27.76 7.78
C ARG A 23 -0.51 -26.96 8.67
N LEU A 24 -1.07 -26.02 9.42
CA LEU A 24 -0.44 -25.42 10.60
C LEU A 24 -0.29 -26.50 11.67
N GLY A 25 0.94 -26.75 12.10
CA GLY A 25 1.25 -27.65 13.20
C GLY A 25 1.13 -26.93 14.54
N GLU A 26 0.20 -27.40 15.37
CA GLU A 26 0.07 -27.03 16.78
C GLU A 26 1.31 -27.48 17.57
N GLY A 27 1.88 -26.56 18.34
CA GLY A 27 2.92 -26.85 19.34
C GLY A 27 2.52 -26.26 20.68
N GLN A 28 1.99 -27.11 21.58
CA GLN A 28 1.75 -26.77 22.98
C GLN A 28 3.04 -26.91 23.84
N PRO A 29 3.09 -26.28 25.03
CA PRO A 29 4.32 -25.82 25.67
C PRO A 29 4.91 -26.81 26.69
N ARG A 30 6.21 -26.64 26.94
CA ARG A 30 6.94 -27.03 28.16
C ARG A 30 7.80 -25.80 28.52
N GLY A 31 7.88 -25.22 29.70
CA GLY A 31 7.57 -25.66 31.06
C GLY A 31 8.79 -25.31 31.92
N GLY A 32 8.64 -24.35 32.84
CA GLY A 32 9.42 -24.20 34.08
C GLY A 32 10.77 -23.48 34.01
N GLY A 33 10.97 -22.50 34.91
CA GLY A 33 12.28 -21.95 35.25
C GLY A 33 12.22 -20.52 35.77
N ASP A 34 11.76 -20.35 37.00
CA ASP A 34 11.98 -19.17 37.82
C ASP A 34 13.50 -18.93 37.99
N ASP A 35 13.96 -17.68 37.89
CA ASP A 35 15.06 -17.18 38.71
C ASP A 35 15.04 -15.64 38.75
N GLU A 36 14.83 -15.14 39.97
CA GLU A 36 14.98 -13.74 40.40
C GLU A 36 16.39 -13.21 40.15
N VAL A 37 16.52 -11.98 39.66
CA VAL A 37 17.54 -11.03 40.18
C VAL A 37 17.00 -9.60 40.15
N HIS A 38 16.81 -9.03 41.34
CA HIS A 38 16.58 -7.60 41.59
C HIS A 38 17.91 -6.91 42.02
N PRO A 39 17.97 -5.57 42.17
CA PRO A 39 18.94 -4.73 41.45
C PRO A 39 20.08 -4.19 42.34
N THR A 40 21.20 -3.81 41.73
CA THR A 40 22.22 -2.97 42.37
C THR A 40 22.15 -1.52 41.89
N ARG A 41 21.86 -0.63 42.84
CA ARG A 41 22.08 0.83 42.76
C ARG A 41 23.59 1.14 42.76
N VAL A 42 23.95 2.26 42.13
CA VAL A 42 24.82 3.40 42.57
C VAL A 42 25.43 4.00 41.29
N GLY A 43 25.49 5.31 41.04
CA GLY A 43 25.21 6.46 41.88
C GLY A 43 24.93 7.73 41.06
N ARG A 44 24.33 8.70 41.75
CA ARG A 44 24.07 10.06 41.28
C ARG A 44 25.33 10.90 41.43
N HIS A 45 25.72 11.63 40.39
CA HIS A 45 26.36 12.93 40.55
C HIS A 45 25.65 13.95 39.67
N GLY A 46 25.02 14.92 40.33
CA GLY A 46 24.52 16.12 39.70
C GLY A 46 25.60 17.19 39.64
N ALA A 47 25.57 17.98 38.58
CA ALA A 47 26.17 19.31 38.56
C ALA A 47 25.24 20.25 37.77
N SER A 48 24.95 21.39 38.38
CA SER A 48 24.07 22.48 37.95
C SER A 48 24.63 23.25 36.73
N PRO A 49 23.79 23.80 35.83
CA PRO A 49 24.24 24.70 34.78
C PRO A 49 24.06 26.18 35.20
N ARG A 50 25.15 26.95 35.21
CA ARG A 50 25.14 28.40 35.01
C ARG A 50 26.36 28.82 34.19
N ASP A 51 26.02 29.57 33.13
CA ASP A 51 26.76 30.61 32.43
C ASP A 51 28.28 30.48 32.27
N LEU A 52 28.71 30.44 31.01
CA LEU A 52 29.85 31.23 30.52
C LEU A 52 29.73 31.39 29.00
N THR A 53 29.29 32.58 28.63
CA THR A 53 29.36 33.17 27.30
C THR A 53 30.81 33.43 26.88
N ASP A 54 30.96 33.60 25.56
CA ASP A 54 32.04 34.33 24.89
C ASP A 54 33.42 33.66 24.83
N ARG A 55 33.67 32.93 23.72
CA ARG A 55 35.01 32.84 23.09
C ARG A 55 34.90 32.77 21.57
N THR A 56 35.07 33.92 20.93
CA THR A 56 35.55 34.05 19.54
C THR A 56 36.90 33.35 19.33
N ILE A 57 37.01 32.54 18.29
CA ILE A 57 38.28 31.96 17.77
C ILE A 57 38.49 32.47 16.33
N PRO A 58 39.69 32.93 15.94
CA PRO A 58 39.91 33.66 14.71
C PRO A 58 40.06 32.75 13.48
N ALA A 59 39.59 33.27 12.34
CA ALA A 59 39.69 32.66 11.02
C ALA A 59 41.14 32.68 10.49
N ARG A 60 41.66 31.52 10.08
CA ARG A 60 42.71 31.41 9.05
C ARG A 60 42.45 30.20 8.17
N GLY A 61 42.64 30.42 6.87
CA GLY A 61 42.13 29.61 5.77
C GLY A 61 42.68 28.19 5.66
N LEU A 62 41.79 27.31 5.22
CA LEU A 62 42.09 26.17 4.36
C LEU A 62 41.13 26.19 3.16
N GLU A 63 41.54 25.50 2.12
CA GLU A 63 41.35 25.86 0.71
C GLU A 63 39.96 25.61 0.11
N ARG A 64 39.68 26.37 -0.95
CA ARG A 64 38.46 26.33 -1.77
C ARG A 64 38.33 25.00 -2.52
N ARG A 65 37.44 24.11 -2.07
CA ARG A 65 36.57 23.28 -2.93
C ARG A 65 35.22 23.06 -2.22
N ASP A 66 34.14 23.19 -3.00
CA ASP A 66 32.74 22.85 -2.71
C ASP A 66 31.99 23.60 -1.60
N VAL A 67 31.35 24.75 -1.94
CA VAL A 67 30.01 25.06 -1.43
C VAL A 67 29.23 26.03 -2.36
N ARG A 68 28.02 25.60 -2.75
CA ARG A 68 26.86 26.35 -3.31
C ARG A 68 26.89 26.77 -4.79
N ARG A 69 25.93 26.27 -5.57
CA ARG A 69 24.62 26.93 -5.73
C ARG A 69 23.62 26.01 -6.45
N LEU A 70 22.88 25.19 -5.69
CA LEU A 70 21.60 24.62 -6.14
C LEU A 70 20.63 25.79 -6.30
N GLN A 71 20.46 26.28 -7.53
CA GLN A 71 19.35 27.14 -7.90
C GLN A 71 18.16 26.23 -8.22
N TRP A 72 17.25 26.09 -7.26
CA TRP A 72 15.92 25.55 -7.52
C TRP A 72 15.21 26.48 -8.50
N ARG A 73 15.21 26.11 -9.79
CA ARG A 73 14.25 26.65 -10.75
C ARG A 73 12.93 25.95 -10.43
N VAL A 74 12.02 26.68 -9.78
CA VAL A 74 10.60 26.33 -9.79
C VAL A 74 10.14 26.46 -11.24
N SER A 75 10.17 25.36 -11.99
CA SER A 75 9.40 25.24 -13.22
C SER A 75 7.96 24.99 -12.80
N ILE A 76 7.12 26.01 -12.91
CA ILE A 76 5.67 25.85 -12.85
C ILE A 76 5.30 25.00 -14.07
N SER A 77 5.11 23.70 -13.84
CA SER A 77 4.52 22.78 -14.80
C SER A 77 3.05 23.13 -14.96
N THR A 78 2.60 23.22 -16.21
CA THR A 78 1.21 23.44 -16.56
C THR A 78 0.35 22.23 -16.13
N GLY A 79 -0.43 22.42 -15.06
CA GLY A 79 -1.65 21.66 -14.70
C GLY A 79 -1.51 20.14 -14.62
N SER A 80 -1.10 19.63 -13.45
CA SER A 80 -1.40 18.25 -13.03
C SER A 80 -2.93 18.12 -12.90
N PRO A 81 -3.56 16.97 -13.26
CA PRO A 81 -4.97 16.75 -12.98
C PRO A 81 -5.22 16.86 -11.46
N ASP A 82 -6.25 17.61 -11.06
CA ASP A 82 -6.67 17.66 -9.66
C ASP A 82 -7.37 16.34 -9.27
N ASP A 83 -6.58 15.29 -9.02
CA ASP A 83 -7.12 14.01 -8.53
C ASP A 83 -7.73 14.20 -7.14
N VAL A 84 -8.96 13.73 -6.98
CA VAL A 84 -9.74 13.83 -5.75
C VAL A 84 -9.66 12.52 -4.98
N TYR A 85 -8.96 12.53 -3.83
CA TYR A 85 -8.79 11.35 -3.00
C TYR A 85 -10.06 11.03 -2.19
N THR A 86 -10.71 9.90 -2.50
CA THR A 86 -12.02 9.53 -1.93
C THR A 86 -11.99 9.26 -0.43
N HIS A 87 -10.92 8.66 0.10
CA HIS A 87 -10.91 8.24 1.52
C HIS A 87 -10.52 9.36 2.48
N GLY A 88 -9.75 10.35 2.03
CA GLY A 88 -9.22 11.41 2.91
C GLY A 88 -8.23 10.92 3.97
N HIS A 89 -7.75 11.82 4.83
CA HIS A 89 -6.75 11.49 5.85
C HIS A 89 -7.32 11.25 7.26
N HIS A 90 -8.61 10.97 7.41
CA HIS A 90 -9.20 10.76 8.75
C HIS A 90 -8.49 9.63 9.52
N GLU A 91 -8.48 9.67 10.87
CA GLU A 91 -7.73 8.70 11.69
C GLU A 91 -8.15 7.25 11.42
N SER A 92 -9.42 7.03 11.08
CA SER A 92 -9.94 5.72 10.63
C SER A 92 -9.30 5.22 9.32
N VAL A 93 -8.85 6.11 8.43
CA VAL A 93 -8.10 5.76 7.22
C VAL A 93 -6.66 5.40 7.58
N LEU A 94 -5.99 6.21 8.42
CA LEU A 94 -4.65 5.92 8.93
C LEU A 94 -4.57 4.58 9.68
N ARG A 95 -5.61 4.21 10.45
CA ARG A 95 -5.71 2.89 11.11
C ARG A 95 -5.76 1.72 10.12
N SER A 96 -6.49 1.81 8.99
CA SER A 96 -6.49 0.75 7.97
C SER A 96 -5.14 0.55 7.30
N HIS A 97 -4.38 1.62 7.13
CA HIS A 97 -3.09 1.57 6.47
C HIS A 97 -2.01 1.03 7.39
N ARG A 98 -2.08 1.29 8.70
CA ARG A 98 -1.10 0.78 9.69
C ARG A 98 -1.08 -0.74 9.84
N TRP A 99 -2.17 -1.45 9.51
CA TRP A 99 -2.22 -2.91 9.50
C TRP A 99 -1.50 -3.53 8.29
N ARG A 100 -1.26 -2.74 7.24
CA ARG A 100 -0.67 -3.26 6.00
C ARG A 100 0.82 -3.50 6.17
N THR A 101 1.22 -4.72 5.87
CA THR A 101 2.60 -5.17 5.84
C THR A 101 2.99 -5.56 4.43
N ALA A 102 4.28 -5.75 4.20
CA ALA A 102 4.74 -6.29 2.92
C ALA A 102 4.15 -7.70 2.65
N GLU A 103 3.93 -8.53 3.67
CA GLU A 103 3.32 -9.86 3.54
C GLU A 103 1.86 -9.85 3.15
N ASN A 104 1.03 -8.98 3.72
CA ASN A 104 -0.39 -9.00 3.42
C ASN A 104 -0.73 -8.14 2.19
N SER A 105 0.10 -7.14 1.87
CA SER A 105 -0.19 -6.13 0.84
C SER A 105 0.67 -6.29 -0.41
N ALA A 106 1.91 -6.77 -0.28
CA ALA A 106 2.87 -6.91 -1.38
C ALA A 106 3.46 -8.33 -1.50
N ALA A 107 2.75 -9.36 -1.01
CA ALA A 107 3.21 -10.75 -1.02
C ALA A 107 3.73 -11.21 -2.37
N TYR A 108 3.04 -10.82 -3.43
CA TYR A 108 3.33 -11.14 -4.82
C TYR A 108 4.68 -10.59 -5.29
N LEU A 109 5.14 -9.46 -4.73
CA LEU A 109 6.41 -8.83 -5.04
C LEU A 109 7.58 -9.47 -4.27
N LEU A 110 7.36 -9.97 -3.05
CA LEU A 110 8.44 -10.41 -2.15
C LEU A 110 9.44 -11.39 -2.79
N PRO A 111 9.03 -12.40 -3.57
CA PRO A 111 9.97 -13.34 -4.19
C PRO A 111 10.89 -12.72 -5.24
N ALA A 112 10.55 -11.52 -5.74
CA ALA A 112 11.30 -10.82 -6.77
C ALA A 112 12.23 -9.73 -6.20
N LEU A 113 12.15 -9.44 -4.89
CA LEU A 113 13.04 -8.48 -4.23
C LEU A 113 14.44 -9.07 -4.06
N ALA A 114 15.44 -8.27 -4.38
CA ALA A 114 16.84 -8.63 -4.20
C ALA A 114 17.48 -7.78 -3.08
N PRO A 115 18.36 -8.37 -2.25
CA PRO A 115 19.25 -7.60 -1.39
C PRO A 115 20.04 -6.56 -2.18
N GLY A 116 20.18 -5.35 -1.65
CA GLY A 116 20.85 -4.24 -2.31
C GLY A 116 19.99 -3.44 -3.29
N ALA A 117 18.73 -3.81 -3.50
CA ALA A 117 17.84 -3.10 -4.42
C ALA A 117 17.49 -1.70 -3.91
N ARG A 118 17.34 -0.76 -4.86
CA ARG A 118 16.79 0.56 -4.65
C ARG A 118 15.32 0.57 -5.04
N LEU A 119 14.44 0.73 -4.05
CA LEU A 119 12.99 0.63 -4.19
C LEU A 119 12.31 1.98 -4.04
N LEU A 120 11.34 2.28 -4.91
CA LEU A 120 10.42 3.41 -4.77
C LEU A 120 9.02 2.87 -4.48
N ASP A 121 8.35 3.37 -3.45
CA ASP A 121 6.95 3.09 -3.13
C ASP A 121 6.14 4.36 -3.34
N VAL A 122 5.36 4.41 -4.42
CA VAL A 122 4.57 5.58 -4.83
C VAL A 122 3.17 5.49 -4.25
N GLY A 123 2.69 6.57 -3.64
CA GLY A 123 1.49 6.58 -2.81
C GLY A 123 1.69 5.77 -1.53
N CYS A 124 2.83 5.96 -0.87
CA CYS A 124 3.26 5.13 0.27
C CYS A 124 2.34 5.24 1.50
N GLY A 125 1.46 6.23 1.55
CA GLY A 125 0.60 6.46 2.71
C GLY A 125 1.44 6.65 3.98
N PRO A 126 1.03 6.10 5.13
CA PRO A 126 1.78 6.20 6.39
C PRO A 126 3.05 5.34 6.42
N GLY A 127 3.49 4.78 5.30
CA GLY A 127 4.81 4.18 5.15
C GLY A 127 5.00 2.78 5.70
N THR A 128 3.96 2.12 6.24
CA THR A 128 4.13 0.79 6.86
C THR A 128 4.60 -0.29 5.89
N ILE A 129 4.02 -0.34 4.68
CA ILE A 129 4.49 -1.25 3.62
C ILE A 129 5.92 -0.89 3.22
N THR A 130 6.22 0.40 3.06
CA THR A 130 7.55 0.88 2.66
C THR A 130 8.64 0.50 3.66
N ILE A 131 8.35 0.61 4.96
CA ILE A 131 9.26 0.22 6.06
C ILE A 131 9.55 -1.29 5.99
N ASP A 132 8.53 -2.12 5.82
CA ASP A 132 8.71 -3.57 5.69
C ASP A 132 9.49 -3.93 4.42
N LEU A 133 9.19 -3.28 3.29
CA LEU A 133 9.93 -3.47 2.05
C LEU A 133 11.40 -3.03 2.18
N ALA A 134 11.69 -1.95 2.92
CA ALA A 134 13.04 -1.49 3.21
C ALA A 134 13.85 -2.59 3.91
N ALA A 135 13.26 -3.29 4.88
CA ALA A 135 13.91 -4.40 5.57
C ALA A 135 14.25 -5.58 4.63
N ARG A 136 13.51 -5.76 3.52
CA ARG A 136 13.73 -6.84 2.54
C ARG A 136 14.80 -6.56 1.52
N VAL A 137 15.12 -5.28 1.30
CA VAL A 137 16.10 -4.89 0.30
C VAL A 137 17.47 -4.58 0.89
N LEU A 138 17.68 -4.72 2.20
CA LEU A 138 19.00 -4.53 2.83
C LEU A 138 20.10 -5.33 2.12
N PRO A 139 21.30 -4.75 1.86
CA PRO A 139 21.77 -3.42 2.30
C PRO A 139 21.33 -2.24 1.41
N GLY A 140 20.33 -2.43 0.55
CA GLY A 140 19.71 -1.39 -0.26
C GLY A 140 18.77 -0.48 0.53
N GLU A 141 17.98 0.32 -0.19
CA GLU A 141 17.14 1.38 0.37
C GLU A 141 15.74 1.40 -0.23
N ALA A 142 14.79 1.95 0.52
CA ALA A 142 13.45 2.25 0.03
C ALA A 142 13.13 3.74 0.19
N ILE A 143 12.43 4.30 -0.78
CA ILE A 143 11.92 5.68 -0.74
C ILE A 143 10.40 5.62 -0.85
N GLY A 144 9.69 6.17 0.12
CA GLY A 144 8.25 6.36 0.06
C GLY A 144 7.89 7.75 -0.46
N LEU A 145 6.99 7.83 -1.43
CA LEU A 145 6.52 9.10 -2.00
C LEU A 145 5.00 9.20 -1.88
N ASP A 146 4.50 10.35 -1.42
CA ASP A 146 3.07 10.64 -1.32
C ASP A 146 2.81 12.14 -1.57
N ARG A 147 1.64 12.50 -2.09
CA ARG A 147 1.28 13.90 -2.37
C ARG A 147 0.99 14.70 -1.10
N SER A 148 0.68 14.03 0.01
CA SER A 148 0.25 14.67 1.24
C SER A 148 1.40 14.83 2.23
N GLU A 149 1.79 16.09 2.50
CA GLU A 149 2.83 16.42 3.48
C GLU A 149 2.52 15.84 4.86
N ARG A 150 1.25 15.93 5.30
CA ARG A 150 0.80 15.39 6.60
C ARG A 150 0.96 13.87 6.69
N VAL A 151 0.75 13.16 5.57
CA VAL A 151 0.94 11.70 5.52
C VAL A 151 2.41 11.33 5.57
N ILE A 152 3.25 12.09 4.87
CA ILE A 152 4.71 11.92 4.89
C ILE A 152 5.29 12.18 6.28
N GLU A 153 4.79 13.16 7.02
CA GLU A 153 5.16 13.37 8.43
C GLU A 153 4.88 12.11 9.28
N ALA A 154 3.67 11.55 9.17
CA ALA A 154 3.31 10.32 9.88
C ALA A 154 4.18 9.11 9.46
N ALA A 155 4.57 9.02 8.18
CA ALA A 155 5.45 7.96 7.70
C ALA A 155 6.88 8.09 8.26
N ARG A 156 7.39 9.32 8.39
CA ARG A 156 8.69 9.59 9.02
C ARG A 156 8.69 9.23 10.50
N GLU A 157 7.61 9.56 11.23
CA GLU A 157 7.44 9.14 12.62
C GLU A 157 7.43 7.62 12.75
N ALA A 158 6.66 6.92 11.90
CA ALA A 158 6.59 5.46 11.91
C ALA A 158 7.96 4.79 11.64
N ALA A 159 8.76 5.32 10.72
CA ALA A 159 10.10 4.79 10.48
C ALA A 159 11.06 5.03 11.65
N LEU A 160 10.96 6.19 12.32
CA LEU A 160 11.72 6.47 13.52
C LEU A 160 11.37 5.51 14.66
N GLU A 161 10.07 5.28 14.89
CA GLU A 161 9.58 4.31 15.88
C GLU A 161 10.03 2.88 15.58
N ALA A 162 10.05 2.49 14.30
CA ALA A 162 10.53 1.19 13.84
C ALA A 162 12.07 1.05 13.85
N GLY A 163 12.81 2.16 14.04
CA GLY A 163 14.27 2.18 13.93
C GLY A 163 14.79 1.87 12.51
N ALA A 164 13.97 2.12 11.48
CA ALA A 164 14.31 1.85 10.09
C ALA A 164 15.23 2.95 9.53
N LEU A 165 16.49 2.61 9.27
CA LEU A 165 17.52 3.58 8.85
C LEU A 165 17.73 3.65 7.33
N ASN A 166 17.24 2.67 6.57
CA ASN A 166 17.40 2.58 5.12
C ASN A 166 16.11 2.95 4.35
N VAL A 167 15.25 3.74 4.99
CA VAL A 167 14.01 4.25 4.39
C VAL A 167 13.93 5.77 4.51
N THR A 168 13.53 6.45 3.44
CA THR A 168 13.23 7.88 3.43
C THR A 168 11.82 8.14 2.91
N PHE A 169 11.25 9.29 3.26
CA PHE A 169 9.90 9.68 2.84
C PHE A 169 9.88 11.12 2.31
N GLU A 170 9.30 11.29 1.13
CA GLU A 170 9.32 12.51 0.34
C GLU A 170 7.92 12.89 -0.16
N VAL A 171 7.66 14.18 -0.23
CA VAL A 171 6.42 14.69 -0.85
C VAL A 171 6.63 14.78 -2.35
N GLY A 172 5.71 14.26 -3.15
CA GLY A 172 5.81 14.37 -4.61
C GLY A 172 4.53 13.98 -5.36
N ASP A 173 4.54 14.26 -6.66
CA ASP A 173 3.46 13.92 -7.59
C ASP A 173 3.83 12.68 -8.40
N LEU A 174 2.92 11.70 -8.43
CA LEU A 174 3.08 10.47 -9.20
C LEU A 174 3.14 10.75 -10.72
N TYR A 175 2.46 11.79 -11.21
CA TYR A 175 2.49 12.17 -12.63
C TYR A 175 3.78 12.89 -13.04
N ALA A 176 4.63 13.26 -12.08
CA ALA A 176 5.88 13.96 -12.33
C ALA A 176 6.92 13.57 -11.27
N LEU A 177 7.34 12.30 -11.30
CA LEU A 177 8.25 11.77 -10.29
C LEU A 177 9.60 12.52 -10.32
N PRO A 178 10.09 13.05 -9.19
CA PRO A 178 11.26 13.94 -9.12
C PRO A 178 12.60 13.18 -9.22
N TYR A 179 12.65 12.13 -10.02
CA TYR A 179 13.81 11.26 -10.19
C TYR A 179 14.21 11.14 -11.65
N ASP A 180 15.51 10.96 -11.87
CA ASP A 180 16.05 10.70 -13.20
C ASP A 180 15.52 9.37 -13.76
N ASP A 181 15.54 9.24 -15.08
CA ASP A 181 15.21 8.00 -15.76
C ASP A 181 16.08 6.84 -15.23
N ALA A 182 15.50 5.63 -15.18
CA ALA A 182 16.21 4.40 -14.81
C ALA A 182 16.93 4.43 -13.44
N SER A 183 16.36 5.14 -12.46
CA SER A 183 16.91 5.35 -11.12
C SER A 183 16.64 4.20 -10.12
N PHE A 184 15.63 3.37 -10.34
CA PHE A 184 15.16 2.36 -9.37
C PHE A 184 15.20 0.94 -9.93
N ASP A 185 15.50 -0.02 -9.06
CA ASP A 185 15.39 -1.46 -9.36
C ASP A 185 13.93 -1.92 -9.33
N VAL A 186 13.16 -1.38 -8.39
CA VAL A 186 11.76 -1.73 -8.13
C VAL A 186 10.95 -0.46 -7.89
N VAL A 187 9.82 -0.31 -8.55
CA VAL A 187 8.82 0.72 -8.25
C VAL A 187 7.51 0.03 -7.91
N HIS A 188 6.97 0.33 -6.74
CA HIS A 188 5.76 -0.28 -6.19
C HIS A 188 4.67 0.77 -6.01
N ALA A 189 3.41 0.37 -6.19
CA ALA A 189 2.25 1.15 -5.76
C ALA A 189 1.13 0.20 -5.30
N HIS A 190 0.52 0.51 -4.16
CA HIS A 190 -0.52 -0.33 -3.58
C HIS A 190 -1.75 0.51 -3.20
N GLN A 191 -2.87 0.22 -3.85
CA GLN A 191 -4.13 0.95 -3.75
C GLN A 191 -3.99 2.44 -4.10
N VAL A 192 -3.35 2.70 -5.24
CA VAL A 192 -3.06 4.07 -5.72
C VAL A 192 -3.74 4.35 -7.04
N LEU A 193 -3.64 3.45 -8.02
CA LEU A 193 -4.13 3.70 -9.37
C LEU A 193 -5.65 3.85 -9.41
N GLN A 194 -6.37 3.26 -8.46
CA GLN A 194 -7.81 3.44 -8.29
C GLN A 194 -8.23 4.91 -8.03
N HIS A 195 -7.31 5.75 -7.55
CA HIS A 195 -7.57 7.15 -7.22
C HIS A 195 -7.10 8.12 -8.31
N LEU A 196 -6.47 7.63 -9.36
CA LEU A 196 -5.91 8.43 -10.43
C LEU A 196 -6.94 8.66 -11.54
N SER A 197 -7.01 9.89 -12.07
CA SER A 197 -7.77 10.17 -13.29
C SER A 197 -7.08 9.66 -14.57
N ASP A 198 -5.75 9.52 -14.57
CA ASP A 198 -4.97 8.89 -15.66
C ASP A 198 -3.99 7.83 -15.12
N PRO A 199 -4.46 6.63 -14.73
CA PRO A 199 -3.60 5.57 -14.22
C PRO A 199 -2.53 5.12 -15.22
N VAL A 200 -2.75 5.32 -16.53
CA VAL A 200 -1.79 4.94 -17.58
C VAL A 200 -0.63 5.93 -17.63
N ALA A 201 -0.89 7.24 -17.53
CA ALA A 201 0.18 8.23 -17.39
C ALA A 201 1.02 7.97 -16.14
N GLY A 202 0.38 7.62 -15.03
CA GLY A 202 1.07 7.24 -13.81
C GLY A 202 1.99 6.04 -13.96
N LEU A 203 1.51 4.97 -14.59
CA LEU A 203 2.32 3.79 -14.92
C LEU A 203 3.48 4.11 -15.87
N ARG A 204 3.34 5.09 -16.77
CA ARG A 204 4.44 5.53 -17.65
C ARG A 204 5.55 6.23 -16.85
N GLU A 205 5.21 7.06 -15.86
CA GLU A 205 6.21 7.66 -14.96
C GLU A 205 6.91 6.62 -14.09
N MET A 206 6.14 5.69 -13.50
CA MET A 206 6.72 4.56 -12.76
C MET A 206 7.68 3.75 -13.65
N LYS A 207 7.30 3.48 -14.90
CA LYS A 207 8.16 2.83 -15.89
C LYS A 207 9.43 3.65 -16.18
N ARG A 208 9.32 4.96 -16.39
CA ARG A 208 10.43 5.86 -16.73
C ARG A 208 11.54 5.83 -15.69
N VAL A 209 11.18 5.92 -14.41
CA VAL A 209 12.15 5.92 -13.31
C VAL A 209 12.67 4.51 -12.97
N THR A 210 12.07 3.46 -13.51
CA THR A 210 12.54 2.07 -13.34
C THR A 210 13.61 1.75 -14.37
N ARG A 211 14.73 1.15 -13.96
CA ARG A 211 15.79 0.79 -14.89
C ARG A 211 15.38 -0.33 -15.85
N PRO A 212 16.02 -0.46 -17.02
CA PRO A 212 15.86 -1.64 -17.87
C PRO A 212 16.14 -2.94 -17.10
N GLY A 213 15.24 -3.90 -17.20
CA GLY A 213 15.25 -5.15 -16.46
C GLY A 213 14.73 -5.06 -15.01
N GLY A 214 14.44 -3.85 -14.52
CA GLY A 214 13.77 -3.59 -13.23
C GLY A 214 12.29 -3.95 -13.25
N LEU A 215 11.61 -3.76 -12.12
CA LEU A 215 10.21 -4.17 -11.93
C LEU A 215 9.31 -3.01 -11.51
N VAL A 216 8.14 -2.95 -12.12
CA VAL A 216 6.99 -2.19 -11.62
C VAL A 216 5.98 -3.17 -11.02
N ALA A 217 5.58 -2.95 -9.78
CA ALA A 217 4.65 -3.80 -9.04
C ALA A 217 3.43 -2.98 -8.60
N VAL A 218 2.25 -3.37 -9.05
CA VAL A 218 1.01 -2.64 -8.74
C VAL A 218 -0.08 -3.58 -8.23
N ARG A 219 -0.84 -3.14 -7.24
CA ARG A 219 -2.01 -3.84 -6.72
C ARG A 219 -3.12 -2.87 -6.37
N ASP A 220 -4.34 -3.17 -6.82
CA ASP A 220 -5.54 -2.40 -6.51
C ASP A 220 -6.73 -3.33 -6.26
N SER A 221 -7.73 -2.82 -5.55
CA SER A 221 -8.96 -3.56 -5.27
C SER A 221 -9.91 -3.56 -6.45
N ASP A 222 -10.80 -4.54 -6.43
CA ASP A 222 -11.97 -4.60 -7.29
C ASP A 222 -13.22 -4.50 -6.41
N TYR A 223 -13.80 -3.29 -6.31
CA TYR A 223 -14.90 -3.03 -5.38
C TYR A 223 -16.18 -3.75 -5.79
N SER A 224 -16.53 -3.78 -7.07
CA SER A 224 -17.73 -4.51 -7.51
C SER A 224 -17.62 -6.04 -7.37
N ALA A 225 -16.42 -6.56 -7.11
CA ALA A 225 -16.19 -7.97 -6.76
C ALA A 225 -16.10 -8.23 -5.24
N MET A 226 -16.25 -7.21 -4.40
CA MET A 226 -16.37 -7.42 -2.95
C MET A 226 -17.59 -8.28 -2.65
N THR A 227 -17.46 -9.17 -1.69
CA THR A 227 -18.53 -10.08 -1.29
C THR A 227 -18.53 -10.24 0.22
N TRP A 228 -19.73 -10.42 0.78
CA TRP A 228 -19.90 -10.62 2.21
C TRP A 228 -21.02 -11.60 2.50
N TYR A 229 -21.00 -12.09 3.72
CA TYR A 229 -22.08 -12.86 4.34
C TYR A 229 -22.17 -12.44 5.82
N PRO A 230 -23.36 -12.48 6.46
CA PRO A 230 -24.67 -12.65 5.82
C PRO A 230 -24.99 -11.50 4.85
N PRO A 231 -25.90 -11.70 3.88
CA PRO A 231 -26.36 -10.60 3.02
C PRO A 231 -26.90 -9.44 3.87
N ASN A 232 -26.55 -8.22 3.49
CA ASN A 232 -26.98 -7.01 4.17
C ASN A 232 -27.24 -5.92 3.13
N ALA A 233 -28.49 -5.46 3.04
CA ALA A 233 -28.90 -4.49 2.03
C ALA A 233 -28.20 -3.13 2.20
N GLY A 234 -27.88 -2.71 3.42
CA GLY A 234 -27.13 -1.49 3.65
C GLY A 234 -25.68 -1.58 3.18
N LEU A 235 -25.07 -2.77 3.18
CA LEU A 235 -23.77 -2.95 2.53
C LEU A 235 -23.87 -2.91 0.99
N ASP A 236 -24.97 -3.39 0.41
CA ASP A 236 -25.22 -3.26 -1.04
C ASP A 236 -25.37 -1.77 -1.42
N GLU A 237 -26.12 -1.01 -0.63
CA GLU A 237 -26.31 0.44 -0.80
C GLU A 237 -24.99 1.20 -0.60
N TRP A 238 -24.20 0.83 0.42
CA TRP A 238 -22.88 1.42 0.65
C TRP A 238 -21.96 1.21 -0.56
N LEU A 239 -21.93 0.00 -1.12
CA LEU A 239 -21.10 -0.30 -2.29
C LEU A 239 -21.56 0.50 -3.51
N ALA A 240 -22.87 0.66 -3.71
CA ALA A 240 -23.42 1.48 -4.77
C ALA A 240 -22.99 2.95 -4.63
N LEU A 241 -23.18 3.54 -3.43
CA LEU A 241 -22.79 4.92 -3.15
C LEU A 241 -21.28 5.14 -3.32
N TYR A 242 -20.45 4.21 -2.82
CA TYR A 242 -19.00 4.29 -2.97
C TYR A 242 -18.60 4.40 -4.45
N ARG A 243 -19.22 3.59 -5.31
CA ARG A 243 -18.95 3.59 -6.75
C ARG A 243 -19.39 4.90 -7.40
N GLU A 244 -20.56 5.43 -7.05
CA GLU A 244 -21.04 6.71 -7.57
C GLU A 244 -20.11 7.88 -7.18
N VAL A 245 -19.66 7.94 -5.92
CA VAL A 245 -18.68 8.95 -5.47
C VAL A 245 -17.35 8.82 -6.22
N THR A 246 -16.82 7.60 -6.38
CA THR A 246 -15.57 7.42 -7.14
C THR A 246 -15.70 7.82 -8.61
N GLN A 247 -16.86 7.55 -9.22
CA GLN A 247 -17.13 7.95 -10.59
C GLN A 247 -17.20 9.48 -10.72
N ALA A 248 -17.82 10.18 -9.75
CA ALA A 248 -17.85 11.64 -9.70
C ALA A 248 -16.43 12.23 -9.58
N ASN A 249 -15.53 11.55 -8.87
CA ASN A 249 -14.12 11.90 -8.76
C ASN A 249 -13.29 11.59 -10.01
N ARG A 250 -13.89 11.03 -11.07
CA ARG A 250 -13.19 10.49 -12.27
C ARG A 250 -12.12 9.45 -11.92
N ALA A 251 -12.34 8.75 -10.82
CA ALA A 251 -11.52 7.66 -10.32
C ALA A 251 -12.14 6.31 -10.74
N GLU A 252 -11.42 5.21 -10.52
CA GLU A 252 -11.85 3.86 -10.92
C GLU A 252 -11.85 2.94 -9.70
N SER A 253 -13.03 2.69 -9.12
CA SER A 253 -13.16 1.78 -7.98
C SER A 253 -12.79 0.34 -8.33
N ASP A 254 -12.96 -0.08 -9.59
CA ASP A 254 -12.68 -1.45 -10.02
C ASP A 254 -11.28 -1.56 -10.66
N ALA A 255 -10.31 -0.81 -10.15
CA ALA A 255 -8.97 -0.72 -10.73
C ALA A 255 -8.25 -2.06 -10.81
N GLY A 256 -8.45 -2.95 -9.81
CA GLY A 256 -7.80 -4.26 -9.76
C GLY A 256 -7.99 -5.09 -11.04
N ARG A 257 -9.22 -5.14 -11.59
CA ARG A 257 -9.50 -5.86 -12.84
C ARG A 257 -8.93 -5.17 -14.10
N ARG A 258 -8.53 -3.90 -14.00
CA ARG A 258 -8.03 -3.10 -15.13
C ARG A 258 -6.51 -3.06 -15.23
N LEU A 259 -5.79 -3.43 -14.17
CA LEU A 259 -4.32 -3.32 -14.10
C LEU A 259 -3.60 -3.93 -15.31
N LEU A 260 -3.96 -5.15 -15.73
CA LEU A 260 -3.34 -5.77 -16.91
C LEU A 260 -3.51 -4.93 -18.18
N GLY A 261 -4.70 -4.35 -18.37
CA GLY A 261 -4.99 -3.47 -19.51
C GLY A 261 -4.15 -2.19 -19.44
N TRP A 262 -4.14 -1.52 -18.28
CA TRP A 262 -3.41 -0.27 -18.09
C TRP A 262 -1.90 -0.43 -18.22
N VAL A 263 -1.32 -1.51 -17.69
CA VAL A 263 0.10 -1.81 -17.84
C VAL A 263 0.46 -2.03 -19.31
N ARG A 264 -0.39 -2.69 -20.10
CA ARG A 264 -0.16 -2.83 -21.55
C ARG A 264 -0.26 -1.49 -22.27
N GLU A 265 -1.23 -0.66 -21.91
CA GLU A 265 -1.42 0.68 -22.49
C GLU A 265 -0.28 1.67 -22.13
N ALA A 266 0.34 1.46 -20.97
CA ALA A 266 1.56 2.17 -20.56
C ALA A 266 2.81 1.72 -21.34
N GLY A 267 2.68 0.71 -22.21
CA GLY A 267 3.72 0.29 -23.14
C GLY A 267 4.75 -0.66 -22.57
N PHE A 268 4.41 -1.43 -21.52
CA PHE A 268 5.26 -2.53 -21.05
C PHE A 268 5.25 -3.69 -22.07
N ASP A 269 6.37 -4.41 -22.18
CA ASP A 269 6.46 -5.60 -23.03
C ASP A 269 5.55 -6.71 -22.48
N PRO A 270 4.56 -7.20 -23.26
CA PRO A 270 3.71 -8.32 -22.85
C PRO A 270 4.45 -9.56 -22.31
N ALA A 271 5.67 -9.85 -22.79
CA ALA A 271 6.47 -10.98 -22.32
C ALA A 271 6.99 -10.79 -20.88
N GLY A 272 7.09 -9.55 -20.42
CA GLY A 272 7.56 -9.17 -19.09
C GLY A 272 6.44 -8.95 -18.06
N ILE A 273 5.17 -9.11 -18.44
CA ILE A 273 4.01 -8.87 -17.56
C ILE A 273 3.55 -10.18 -16.93
N GLN A 274 3.43 -10.19 -15.62
CA GLN A 274 2.90 -11.28 -14.81
C GLN A 274 1.69 -10.77 -14.01
N PRO A 275 0.47 -10.97 -14.53
CA PRO A 275 -0.74 -10.64 -13.77
C PRO A 275 -1.02 -11.71 -12.71
N GLY A 276 -1.60 -11.28 -11.59
CA GLY A 276 -2.04 -12.10 -10.49
C GLY A 276 -3.31 -11.56 -9.86
N ALA A 277 -3.79 -12.26 -8.83
CA ALA A 277 -4.90 -11.81 -8.01
C ALA A 277 -4.75 -12.35 -6.60
N GLY A 278 -5.19 -11.55 -5.63
CA GLY A 278 -5.17 -11.88 -4.21
C GLY A 278 -6.52 -11.55 -3.55
N VAL A 279 -6.72 -12.06 -2.33
CA VAL A 279 -7.91 -11.77 -1.54
C VAL A 279 -7.52 -11.41 -0.11
N TRP A 280 -8.09 -10.33 0.40
CA TRP A 280 -8.20 -10.14 1.85
C TRP A 280 -9.52 -10.68 2.33
N CYS A 281 -9.52 -11.36 3.48
CA CYS A 281 -10.72 -11.92 4.09
C CYS A 281 -10.79 -11.54 5.56
N TYR A 282 -11.83 -10.81 5.94
CA TYR A 282 -12.13 -10.42 7.32
C TYR A 282 -13.22 -11.33 7.86
N ALA A 283 -12.80 -12.40 8.55
CA ALA A 283 -13.70 -13.44 9.04
C ALA A 283 -13.57 -13.71 10.53
N THR A 284 -12.44 -13.37 11.16
CA THR A 284 -12.30 -13.54 12.62
C THR A 284 -13.14 -12.49 13.36
N PRO A 285 -13.58 -12.76 14.60
CA PRO A 285 -14.33 -11.77 15.39
C PRO A 285 -13.61 -10.43 15.55
N GLU A 286 -12.27 -10.46 15.64
CA GLU A 286 -11.44 -9.26 15.73
C GLU A 286 -11.43 -8.49 14.41
N ASP A 287 -11.10 -9.17 13.30
CA ASP A 287 -11.05 -8.57 11.97
C ASP A 287 -12.40 -7.98 11.53
N ARG A 288 -13.51 -8.69 11.80
CA ARG A 288 -14.86 -8.20 11.48
C ARG A 288 -15.22 -6.96 12.27
N ARG A 289 -14.98 -6.96 13.59
CA ARG A 289 -15.26 -5.80 14.44
C ARG A 289 -14.43 -4.60 14.00
N TRP A 290 -13.15 -4.84 13.74
CA TRP A 290 -12.27 -3.78 13.27
C TRP A 290 -12.71 -3.23 11.90
N TRP A 291 -12.97 -4.09 10.93
CA TRP A 291 -13.34 -3.69 9.57
C TRP A 291 -14.70 -2.99 9.52
N SER A 292 -15.68 -3.48 10.29
CA SER A 292 -17.01 -2.88 10.39
C SER A 292 -16.98 -1.48 11.01
N GLU A 293 -16.34 -1.31 12.17
CA GLU A 293 -16.27 0.02 12.81
C GLU A 293 -15.47 1.00 11.95
N LEU A 294 -14.42 0.53 11.28
CA LEU A 294 -13.62 1.35 10.38
C LEU A 294 -14.44 1.92 9.21
N TRP A 295 -15.29 1.10 8.59
CA TRP A 295 -16.18 1.57 7.54
C TRP A 295 -17.38 2.35 8.04
N ALA A 296 -17.92 2.00 9.22
CA ALA A 296 -18.96 2.78 9.87
C ALA A 296 -18.48 4.21 10.14
N ASP A 297 -17.26 4.37 10.66
CA ASP A 297 -16.65 5.68 10.87
C ASP A 297 -16.39 6.40 9.54
N ARG A 298 -15.97 5.70 8.49
CA ARG A 298 -15.79 6.32 7.17
C ARG A 298 -17.10 6.79 6.55
N ALA A 299 -18.18 6.06 6.74
CA ALA A 299 -19.47 6.40 6.18
C ALA A 299 -19.95 7.78 6.66
N VAL A 300 -19.60 8.18 7.88
CA VAL A 300 -20.08 9.46 8.48
C VAL A 300 -18.99 10.52 8.68
N ALA A 301 -17.72 10.14 8.84
CA ALA A 301 -16.65 11.05 9.27
C ALA A 301 -15.41 10.93 8.38
N SER A 302 -15.58 11.03 7.07
CA SER A 302 -14.46 11.01 6.11
C SER A 302 -14.65 11.95 4.93
N HIS A 303 -13.64 12.04 4.06
CA HIS A 303 -13.80 12.77 2.80
C HIS A 303 -14.85 12.11 1.90
N PHE A 304 -15.03 10.79 1.99
CA PHE A 304 -16.08 10.09 1.28
C PHE A 304 -17.47 10.59 1.70
N ALA A 305 -17.70 10.73 3.01
CA ALA A 305 -18.95 11.29 3.55
C ALA A 305 -19.19 12.72 3.05
N ALA A 306 -18.17 13.58 3.16
CA ALA A 306 -18.25 14.96 2.70
C ALA A 306 -18.53 15.07 1.19
N GLN A 307 -17.88 14.25 0.38
CA GLN A 307 -18.07 14.19 -1.08
C GLN A 307 -19.46 13.66 -1.45
N ALA A 308 -19.95 12.62 -0.77
CA ALA A 308 -21.28 12.09 -1.01
C ALA A 308 -22.36 13.17 -0.81
N ILE A 309 -22.21 14.00 0.21
CA ILE A 309 -23.09 15.14 0.48
C ILE A 309 -22.89 16.25 -0.57
N GLU A 310 -21.65 16.64 -0.83
CA GLU A 310 -21.32 17.71 -1.79
C GLU A 310 -21.85 17.41 -3.20
N TYR A 311 -21.79 16.15 -3.63
CA TYR A 311 -22.27 15.69 -4.92
C TYR A 311 -23.79 15.43 -4.94
N GLY A 312 -24.48 15.57 -3.80
CA GLY A 312 -25.91 15.32 -3.68
C GLY A 312 -26.29 13.86 -3.84
N LEU A 313 -25.37 12.93 -3.55
CA LEU A 313 -25.56 11.49 -3.66
C LEU A 313 -26.11 10.87 -2.37
N ALA A 314 -25.84 11.49 -1.21
CA ALA A 314 -26.37 11.09 0.08
C ALA A 314 -26.56 12.31 1.00
N ASP A 315 -27.45 12.19 1.98
CA ASP A 315 -27.54 13.09 3.12
C ASP A 315 -27.01 12.43 4.40
N ASP A 316 -26.93 13.18 5.50
CA ASP A 316 -26.44 12.66 6.78
C ASP A 316 -27.23 11.43 7.27
N VAL A 317 -28.55 11.40 7.01
CA VAL A 317 -29.43 10.30 7.42
C VAL A 317 -29.08 9.02 6.66
N ALA A 318 -28.87 9.11 5.35
CA ALA A 318 -28.43 7.99 4.53
C ALA A 318 -27.05 7.50 4.99
N LEU A 319 -26.10 8.39 5.27
CA LEU A 319 -24.77 8.00 5.73
C LEU A 319 -24.76 7.33 7.11
N GLU A 320 -25.59 7.80 8.04
CA GLU A 320 -25.80 7.13 9.34
C GLU A 320 -26.40 5.73 9.15
N HIS A 321 -27.36 5.57 8.23
CA HIS A 321 -27.92 4.27 7.90
C HIS A 321 -26.85 3.27 7.41
N LEU A 322 -25.96 3.71 6.53
CA LEU A 322 -24.86 2.88 6.04
C LEU A 322 -23.88 2.51 7.18
N ALA A 323 -23.60 3.44 8.08
CA ALA A 323 -22.75 3.18 9.24
C ALA A 323 -23.35 2.11 10.17
N ASP A 324 -24.66 2.18 10.40
CA ASP A 324 -25.37 1.18 11.21
C ASP A 324 -25.42 -0.18 10.53
N ALA A 325 -25.56 -0.24 9.21
CA ALA A 325 -25.48 -1.48 8.44
C ALA A 325 -24.11 -2.16 8.57
N TRP A 326 -23.01 -1.39 8.53
CA TRP A 326 -21.67 -1.90 8.79
C TRP A 326 -21.53 -2.49 10.19
N ARG A 327 -22.03 -1.78 11.21
CA ARG A 327 -22.00 -2.26 12.61
C ARG A 327 -22.89 -3.49 12.82
N GLU A 328 -24.04 -3.55 12.16
CA GLU A 328 -24.92 -4.72 12.17
C GLU A 328 -24.19 -5.94 11.61
N TRP A 329 -23.62 -5.82 10.40
CA TRP A 329 -22.85 -6.90 9.79
C TRP A 329 -21.67 -7.34 10.67
N GLY A 330 -20.95 -6.39 11.28
CA GLY A 330 -19.81 -6.68 12.16
C GLY A 330 -20.16 -7.54 13.39
N ARG A 331 -21.42 -7.54 13.83
CA ARG A 331 -21.92 -8.34 14.96
C ARG A 331 -22.33 -9.77 14.56
N ALA A 332 -22.48 -10.06 13.27
CA ALA A 332 -22.83 -11.40 12.81
C ALA A 332 -21.72 -12.41 13.17
N GLU A 333 -22.09 -13.52 13.80
CA GLU A 333 -21.12 -14.52 14.28
C GLU A 333 -20.46 -15.30 13.14
N ASP A 334 -21.24 -15.64 12.12
CA ASP A 334 -20.88 -16.34 10.89
C ASP A 334 -20.48 -15.38 9.76
N GLY A 335 -20.35 -14.09 10.06
CA GLY A 335 -20.04 -13.07 9.08
C GLY A 335 -18.63 -13.22 8.48
N TRP A 336 -18.46 -12.84 7.23
CA TRP A 336 -17.15 -12.64 6.60
C TRP A 336 -17.24 -11.66 5.43
N PHE A 337 -16.16 -10.94 5.17
CA PHE A 337 -16.05 -9.96 4.08
C PHE A 337 -14.79 -10.24 3.29
N ALA A 338 -14.89 -10.35 1.97
CA ALA A 338 -13.74 -10.55 1.10
C ALA A 338 -13.57 -9.40 0.11
N ILE A 339 -12.31 -9.02 -0.07
CA ILE A 339 -11.88 -8.02 -1.05
C ILE A 339 -10.99 -8.72 -2.06
N LEU A 340 -11.46 -8.76 -3.30
CA LEU A 340 -10.64 -9.18 -4.42
C LEU A 340 -9.69 -8.04 -4.80
N HIS A 341 -8.45 -8.40 -5.12
CA HIS A 341 -7.45 -7.49 -5.66
C HIS A 341 -6.87 -8.08 -6.93
N GLY A 342 -6.69 -7.22 -7.94
CA GLY A 342 -5.78 -7.52 -9.03
C GLY A 342 -4.39 -7.03 -8.67
N GLU A 343 -3.37 -7.74 -9.17
CA GLU A 343 -1.97 -7.36 -8.99
C GLU A 343 -1.18 -7.67 -10.26
N VAL A 344 -0.11 -6.91 -10.52
CA VAL A 344 0.76 -7.10 -11.67
C VAL A 344 2.20 -6.86 -11.28
N LEU A 345 3.09 -7.78 -11.67
CA LEU A 345 4.53 -7.52 -11.80
C LEU A 345 4.86 -7.30 -13.27
N ALA A 346 5.44 -6.16 -13.61
CA ALA A 346 5.79 -5.81 -14.98
C ALA A 346 7.28 -5.46 -15.07
N ARG A 347 8.02 -6.19 -15.91
CA ARG A 347 9.43 -5.91 -16.18
C ARG A 347 9.57 -4.77 -17.20
N VAL A 348 10.48 -3.83 -16.93
CA VAL A 348 10.78 -2.67 -17.79
C VAL A 348 11.81 -2.97 -18.86
#